data_AF-A0AAE5KSX9-F1
#
_entry.id   AF-A0AAE5KSX9-F1
#
_cell.length_a   1.000
_cell.length_b   1.000
_cell.length_c   1.000
_cell.angle_alpha   90.00
_cell.angle_beta   90.00
_cell.angle_gamma   90.00
#
_symmetry.space_group_name_H-M   'P 1'
#
loop_
_entity.id
_entity.type
_entity.pdbx_description
1 polymer ?
#
loop_
_entity_poly.entity_id
_entity_poly.type
_entity_poly.pdbx_seq_one_letter_code
_entity_poly.pdbx_strand_id
1 'polypeptide(L)'
;MKAKSSPFLSRRTLVQGSAWAVPFVTASATIPAYASSVECEYGGYEQAFANTSADGTSRTYTVTVDKKTKAFKFSITGGSGGSYQGSAQGGIGGAGATVSGAVNVNEGDVITFIVAGGGGPYGSTASTPGRGWADGGSHVGAYIGTNSQVQRFQEHPGGLMEFYAPTGGGASAVLLNGTVIAIAGGGGAGGGRQTLYTDWREDSLGPRPADFKSLYFTPGTVANGGTGGSGDTNGGSYEEIYHYFPGLGLKMNGGLGGRDGRGGAGGAVGGTVNTRNITSVSYENDAEHSTINQYLVGNMGDDARLTGNGSNGGTGGSGVVGIGMVNTTNSSDEEVNQCSILHGATGGGGYGGGGSGSVTTSGGYITDQSWTRETYGPWTTRTWSPVGASAFSGGGGAGGSYVDSSQVYNSNISSGTTPGSPGRRVNGTAESSLCKLS
;
A
#
# COMPACT_ATOMS: atom_id res chain seq x y z
N MET A 1 -30.91 61.06 -62.35
CA MET A 1 -32.37 60.97 -62.15
C MET A 1 -32.65 60.89 -60.66
N LYS A 2 -33.56 61.76 -60.18
CA LYS A 2 -34.24 61.93 -58.86
C LYS A 2 -33.82 60.96 -57.71
N ALA A 3 -33.29 61.38 -56.54
CA ALA A 3 -33.86 62.22 -55.45
C ALA A 3 -35.21 61.66 -54.93
N LYS A 4 -35.58 61.48 -53.65
CA LYS A 4 -35.20 61.81 -52.25
C LYS A 4 -36.00 60.79 -51.39
N SER A 5 -35.69 60.43 -50.13
CA SER A 5 -35.95 61.26 -48.93
C SER A 5 -35.51 60.53 -47.64
N SER A 6 -34.78 61.24 -46.77
CA SER A 6 -34.76 61.04 -45.30
C SER A 6 -35.62 62.15 -44.68
N PRO A 7 -36.23 62.01 -43.49
CA PRO A 7 -35.59 62.45 -42.22
C PRO A 7 -36.08 61.64 -40.96
N PHE A 8 -35.40 61.54 -39.81
CA PHE A 8 -35.27 62.56 -38.74
C PHE A 8 -34.48 62.00 -37.50
N LEU A 9 -33.64 62.87 -36.90
CA LEU A 9 -33.21 63.05 -35.47
C LEU A 9 -32.95 61.82 -34.55
N SER A 10 -31.71 61.60 -34.08
CA SER A 10 -31.02 62.23 -32.91
C SER A 10 -31.60 61.91 -31.53
N ARG A 11 -30.83 61.17 -30.71
CA ARG A 11 -30.62 61.42 -29.27
C ARG A 11 -29.29 60.82 -28.82
N ARG A 12 -28.36 61.72 -28.46
CA ARG A 12 -27.21 61.45 -27.60
C ARG A 12 -27.75 61.08 -26.22
N THR A 13 -27.33 59.94 -25.69
CA THR A 13 -27.45 59.67 -24.25
C THR A 13 -26.05 59.70 -23.67
N LEU A 14 -25.73 60.82 -23.02
CA LEU A 14 -24.68 60.92 -22.02
C LEU A 14 -24.99 59.92 -20.91
N VAL A 15 -24.03 59.08 -20.54
CA VAL A 15 -23.96 58.54 -19.18
C VAL A 15 -22.75 59.19 -18.52
N GLN A 16 -23.04 60.13 -17.62
CA GLN A 16 -22.09 60.68 -16.67
C GLN A 16 -21.61 59.58 -15.72
N GLY A 17 -20.28 59.52 -15.57
CA GLY A 17 -19.60 59.51 -14.28
C GLY A 17 -19.93 58.40 -13.29
N SER A 18 -18.97 57.50 -13.11
CA SER A 18 -18.51 57.01 -11.80
C SER A 18 -17.09 56.48 -11.95
N ALA A 19 -16.12 57.39 -11.94
CA ALA A 19 -14.71 57.02 -11.80
C ALA A 19 -14.48 56.64 -10.33
N TRP A 20 -14.51 55.35 -10.02
CA TRP A 20 -14.04 54.86 -8.74
C TRP A 20 -12.51 54.82 -8.80
N ALA A 21 -11.90 55.80 -8.16
CA ALA A 21 -10.47 55.78 -7.86
C ALA A 21 -10.19 54.54 -7.00
N VAL A 22 -9.48 53.57 -7.56
CA VAL A 22 -8.93 52.47 -6.76
C VAL A 22 -7.75 53.08 -5.98
N PRO A 23 -7.78 53.13 -4.64
CA PRO A 23 -6.57 53.46 -3.91
C PRO A 23 -5.56 52.36 -4.18
N PHE A 24 -4.51 52.69 -4.92
CA PHE A 24 -3.34 51.86 -5.06
C PHE A 24 -2.64 51.88 -3.69
N VAL A 25 -2.95 50.92 -2.83
CA VAL A 25 -2.18 50.67 -1.61
C VAL A 25 -0.92 49.96 -2.05
N THR A 26 0.13 50.71 -2.37
CA THR A 26 1.49 50.17 -2.30
C THR A 26 1.81 49.94 -0.83
N ALA A 27 1.39 48.78 -0.31
CA ALA A 27 2.00 48.24 0.89
C ALA A 27 3.41 47.84 0.49
N SER A 28 4.38 48.71 0.78
CA SER A 28 5.77 48.29 0.86
C SER A 28 5.85 47.30 2.00
N ALA A 29 5.65 46.01 1.70
CA ALA A 29 6.03 44.96 2.62
C ALA A 29 7.55 45.09 2.71
N THR A 30 8.01 45.69 3.81
CA THR A 30 9.39 45.52 4.25
C THR A 30 9.57 44.02 4.42
N ILE A 31 10.09 43.35 3.39
CA ILE A 31 10.80 42.09 3.56
C ILE A 31 11.87 42.47 4.57
N PRO A 32 11.86 41.98 5.82
CA PRO A 32 13.04 42.14 6.62
C PRO A 32 14.11 41.41 5.82
N ALA A 33 15.09 42.16 5.30
CA ALA A 33 16.30 41.59 4.80
C ALA A 33 16.97 40.93 6.02
N TYR A 34 16.59 39.69 6.32
CA TYR A 34 17.27 38.83 7.28
C TYR A 34 18.57 38.36 6.64
N ALA A 35 19.46 39.32 6.39
CA ALA A 35 20.89 39.09 6.36
C ALA A 35 21.37 39.26 7.81
N SER A 36 21.23 38.19 8.59
CA SER A 36 22.03 38.01 9.80
C SER A 36 22.33 36.53 9.88
N SER A 37 23.56 36.18 9.51
CA SER A 37 24.19 34.96 9.99
C SER A 37 24.23 35.05 11.51
N VAL A 38 23.19 34.55 12.16
CA VAL A 38 23.31 34.21 13.58
C VAL A 38 24.31 33.06 13.59
N GLU A 39 25.55 33.35 13.99
CA GLU A 39 26.49 32.31 14.44
C GLU A 39 25.88 31.72 15.73
N CYS A 40 24.90 30.85 15.57
CA CYS A 40 24.48 29.93 16.60
C CYS A 40 25.14 28.60 16.27
N GLU A 41 25.89 28.04 17.22
CA GLU A 41 26.43 26.70 17.05
C GLU A 41 25.27 25.70 17.16
N TYR A 42 25.03 24.97 16.08
CA TYR A 42 24.30 23.72 16.19
C TYR A 42 25.20 22.72 16.92
N GLY A 43 24.77 22.23 18.08
CA GLY A 43 25.33 21.00 18.62
C GLY A 43 25.06 19.79 17.72
N GLY A 44 25.50 18.60 18.12
CA GLY A 44 24.99 17.34 17.54
C GLY A 44 23.46 17.20 17.73
N TYR A 45 22.83 16.19 17.14
CA TYR A 45 21.43 15.88 17.45
C TYR A 45 21.30 15.57 18.95
N GLU A 46 20.68 16.48 19.71
CA GLU A 46 20.60 16.41 21.18
C GLU A 46 19.38 15.58 21.63
N GLN A 47 18.36 15.44 20.78
CA GLN A 47 17.12 14.73 21.10
C GLN A 47 16.76 13.74 20.00
N ALA A 48 16.61 12.48 20.39
CA ALA A 48 16.14 11.39 19.54
C ALA A 48 14.80 10.85 20.07
N PHE A 49 13.82 10.76 19.19
CA PHE A 49 12.49 10.26 19.45
C PHE A 49 12.27 9.02 18.58
N ALA A 50 12.16 7.87 19.22
CA ALA A 50 11.92 6.61 18.53
C ALA A 50 10.56 6.05 18.91
N ASN A 51 9.80 5.61 17.91
CA ASN A 51 8.60 4.83 18.17
C ASN A 51 8.97 3.35 18.33
N THR A 52 8.69 2.79 19.50
CA THR A 52 8.96 1.37 19.83
C THR A 52 7.69 0.52 19.85
N SER A 53 6.57 1.04 19.35
CA SER A 53 5.30 0.31 19.33
C SER A 53 5.41 -0.96 18.48
N ALA A 54 4.78 -2.03 18.96
CA ALA A 54 4.66 -3.30 18.23
C ALA A 54 3.29 -3.43 17.53
N ASP A 55 2.34 -2.56 17.85
CA ASP A 55 0.94 -2.59 17.39
C ASP A 55 0.66 -1.58 16.26
N GLY A 56 1.71 -0.92 15.75
CA GLY A 56 1.61 0.06 14.67
C GLY A 56 1.12 1.44 15.12
N THR A 57 0.89 1.69 16.41
CA THR A 57 0.51 3.02 16.90
C THR A 57 1.62 4.05 16.69
N SER A 58 1.26 5.32 16.50
CA SER A 58 2.19 6.44 16.46
C SER A 58 2.55 6.94 17.86
N ARG A 59 3.61 7.76 17.95
CA ARG A 59 4.01 8.48 19.16
C ARG A 59 4.12 9.97 18.88
N THR A 60 3.64 10.78 19.80
CA THR A 60 3.69 12.24 19.70
C THR A 60 4.63 12.80 20.75
N TYR A 61 5.53 13.70 20.33
CA TYR A 61 6.46 14.41 21.20
C TYR A 61 6.33 15.91 20.95
N THR A 62 6.41 16.70 22.03
CA THR A 62 6.25 18.15 21.95
C THR A 62 7.41 18.84 22.64
N VAL A 63 7.95 19.88 21.99
CA VAL A 63 9.02 20.72 22.50
C VAL A 63 8.55 22.17 22.48
N THR A 64 8.59 22.85 23.62
CA THR A 64 8.36 24.30 23.71
C THR A 64 9.69 25.02 23.59
N VAL A 65 9.75 26.00 22.69
CA VAL A 65 10.95 26.76 22.37
C VAL A 65 11.25 27.74 23.50
N ASP A 66 12.46 27.64 24.06
CA ASP A 66 12.95 28.55 25.09
C ASP A 66 13.46 29.88 24.51
N LYS A 67 13.69 30.85 25.38
CA LYS A 67 14.16 32.20 25.00
C LYS A 67 15.48 32.22 24.23
N LYS A 68 16.34 31.23 24.46
CA LYS A 68 17.70 31.17 23.90
C LYS A 68 17.75 30.48 22.54
N THR A 69 16.74 29.71 22.20
CA THR A 69 16.65 28.98 20.93
C THR A 69 16.18 29.91 19.81
N LYS A 70 16.89 29.89 18.68
CA LYS A 70 16.61 30.71 17.49
C LYS A 70 16.25 29.92 16.25
N ALA A 71 16.74 28.69 16.17
CA ALA A 71 16.41 27.79 15.09
C ALA A 71 16.34 26.35 15.59
N PHE A 72 15.58 25.55 14.87
CA PHE A 72 15.39 24.14 15.14
C PHE A 72 15.70 23.35 13.87
N LYS A 73 16.61 22.38 13.95
CA LYS A 73 16.90 21.46 12.85
C LYS A 73 16.32 20.09 13.18
N PHE A 74 15.63 19.50 12.22
CA PHE A 74 14.98 18.20 12.37
C PHE A 74 15.37 17.22 11.27
N SER A 75 15.21 15.94 11.58
CA SER A 75 15.16 14.83 10.63
C SER A 75 14.07 13.87 11.09
N ILE A 76 13.16 13.48 10.21
CA ILE A 76 12.09 12.51 10.50
C ILE A 76 12.07 11.42 9.44
N THR A 77 11.72 10.20 9.85
CA THR A 77 11.49 9.07 8.95
C THR A 77 10.07 8.56 9.05
N GLY A 78 9.47 8.18 7.92
CA GLY A 78 8.20 7.48 7.88
C GLY A 78 8.32 6.04 8.39
N GLY A 79 7.20 5.44 8.78
CA GLY A 79 7.17 4.00 9.08
C GLY A 79 7.39 3.19 7.80
N SER A 80 8.12 2.09 7.89
CA SER A 80 8.29 1.17 6.75
C SER A 80 7.06 0.32 6.55
N GLY A 81 6.83 -0.19 5.34
CA GLY A 81 5.81 -1.21 5.11
C GLY A 81 6.14 -2.54 5.80
N GLY A 82 5.12 -3.34 6.06
CA GLY A 82 5.29 -4.70 6.52
C GLY A 82 5.88 -5.59 5.42
N SER A 83 6.49 -6.71 5.83
CA SER A 83 7.11 -7.67 4.90
C SER A 83 6.45 -9.04 4.97
N TYR A 84 6.46 -9.72 3.82
CA TYR A 84 6.04 -11.10 3.67
C TYR A 84 6.93 -12.03 4.51
N GLN A 85 6.33 -13.08 5.05
CA GLN A 85 7.03 -14.12 5.78
C GLN A 85 6.50 -15.48 5.31
N GLY A 86 7.24 -16.13 4.43
CA GLY A 86 6.89 -17.45 3.90
C GLY A 86 8.07 -18.10 3.18
N SER A 87 7.79 -19.12 2.37
CA SER A 87 8.81 -19.94 1.70
C SER A 87 9.46 -19.27 0.47
N ALA A 88 8.99 -18.09 0.08
CA ALA A 88 9.50 -17.32 -1.06
C ALA A 88 10.49 -16.23 -0.61
N GLN A 89 11.41 -15.86 -1.51
CA GLN A 89 12.30 -14.70 -1.32
C GLN A 89 11.57 -13.38 -1.63
N GLY A 90 12.03 -12.26 -1.07
CA GLY A 90 11.46 -10.94 -1.35
C GLY A 90 10.19 -10.65 -0.53
N GLY A 91 9.30 -9.81 -1.07
CA GLY A 91 8.12 -9.34 -0.34
C GLY A 91 8.48 -8.36 0.77
N ILE A 92 9.57 -7.61 0.60
CA ILE A 92 10.06 -6.66 1.60
C ILE A 92 9.24 -5.37 1.52
N GLY A 93 8.73 -4.92 2.66
CA GLY A 93 8.06 -3.63 2.75
C GLY A 93 9.02 -2.49 2.44
N GLY A 94 8.57 -1.49 1.69
CA GLY A 94 9.41 -0.35 1.36
C GLY A 94 9.75 0.47 2.60
N ALA A 95 10.88 1.16 2.57
CA ALA A 95 11.26 2.07 3.65
C ALA A 95 10.38 3.33 3.62
N GLY A 96 10.13 3.93 4.80
CA GLY A 96 9.53 5.27 4.86
C GLY A 96 10.52 6.35 4.44
N ALA A 97 10.03 7.44 3.86
CA ALA A 97 10.87 8.57 3.42
C ALA A 97 11.65 9.17 4.58
N THR A 98 12.75 9.86 4.27
CA THR A 98 13.44 10.73 5.24
C THR A 98 13.23 12.18 4.84
N VAL A 99 12.77 13.00 5.78
CA VAL A 99 12.60 14.45 5.57
C VAL A 99 13.35 15.21 6.64
N SER A 100 14.18 16.16 6.20
CA SER A 100 14.99 16.98 7.09
C SER A 100 14.93 18.45 6.68
N GLY A 101 15.29 19.32 7.60
CA GLY A 101 15.36 20.76 7.37
C GLY A 101 15.58 21.54 8.66
N ALA A 102 15.60 22.86 8.54
CA ALA A 102 15.69 23.76 9.67
C ALA A 102 14.64 24.87 9.57
N VAL A 103 14.14 25.31 10.72
CA VAL A 103 13.11 26.35 10.83
C VAL A 103 13.53 27.36 11.90
N ASN A 104 13.32 28.64 11.62
CA ASN A 104 13.52 29.69 12.62
C ASN A 104 12.35 29.68 13.60
N VAL A 105 12.64 29.92 14.88
CA VAL A 105 11.65 29.83 15.95
C VAL A 105 11.76 30.98 16.94
N ASN A 106 10.64 31.27 17.59
CA ASN A 106 10.52 32.27 18.64
C ASN A 106 10.24 31.62 20.00
N GLU A 107 10.54 32.36 21.06
CA GLU A 107 10.18 31.94 22.42
C GLU A 107 8.68 31.65 22.52
N GLY A 108 8.33 30.49 23.08
CA GLY A 108 6.95 30.04 23.24
C GLY A 108 6.37 29.29 22.03
N ASP A 109 7.08 29.22 20.90
CA ASP A 109 6.69 28.34 19.80
C ASP A 109 6.67 26.87 20.27
N VAL A 110 5.76 26.09 19.71
CA VAL A 110 5.57 24.67 20.04
C VAL A 110 5.85 23.83 18.80
N ILE A 111 6.83 22.95 18.91
CA ILE A 111 7.18 21.99 17.86
C ILE A 111 6.63 20.63 18.27
N THR A 112 5.86 20.00 17.38
CA THR A 112 5.30 18.67 17.60
C THR A 112 5.85 17.69 16.57
N PHE A 113 6.40 16.58 17.04
CA PHE A 113 6.79 15.42 16.24
C PHE A 113 5.72 14.36 16.37
N ILE A 114 5.21 13.89 15.25
CA ILE A 114 4.42 12.66 15.16
C ILE A 114 5.29 11.62 14.49
N VAL A 115 5.66 10.60 15.24
CA VAL A 115 6.55 9.52 14.80
C VAL A 115 5.71 8.29 14.50
N ALA A 116 5.68 7.91 13.22
CA ALA A 116 4.80 6.86 12.72
C ALA A 116 5.18 5.45 13.19
N GLY A 117 4.18 4.58 13.23
CA GLY A 117 4.37 3.14 13.31
C GLY A 117 4.66 2.52 11.94
N GLY A 118 5.42 1.44 11.95
CA GLY A 118 5.64 0.59 10.77
C GLY A 118 4.43 -0.27 10.46
N GLY A 119 4.35 -0.75 9.23
CA GLY A 119 3.34 -1.67 8.74
C GLY A 119 3.40 -3.04 9.42
N GLY A 120 2.25 -3.68 9.47
CA GLY A 120 2.04 -4.96 10.12
C GLY A 120 2.47 -6.15 9.26
N PRO A 121 2.83 -7.27 9.89
CA PRO A 121 3.36 -8.43 9.18
C PRO A 121 2.26 -9.17 8.42
N TYR A 122 2.71 -10.00 7.48
CA TYR A 122 1.91 -11.07 6.88
C TYR A 122 1.49 -12.11 7.94
N GLY A 123 0.26 -12.62 7.85
CA GLY A 123 -0.23 -13.62 8.79
C GLY A 123 -1.66 -14.12 8.51
N SER A 124 -2.15 -15.02 9.37
CA SER A 124 -3.51 -15.58 9.28
C SER A 124 -4.59 -14.67 9.90
N THR A 125 -4.19 -13.53 10.44
CA THR A 125 -5.09 -12.52 10.99
C THR A 125 -4.74 -11.14 10.44
N ALA A 126 -5.75 -10.28 10.35
CA ALA A 126 -5.54 -8.90 9.94
C ALA A 126 -4.59 -8.19 10.91
N SER A 127 -3.56 -7.55 10.37
CA SER A 127 -2.65 -6.69 11.14
C SER A 127 -3.10 -5.23 11.08
N THR A 128 -2.94 -4.50 12.17
CA THR A 128 -3.11 -3.03 12.17
C THR A 128 -2.10 -2.38 11.21
N PRO A 129 -2.49 -1.36 10.42
CA PRO A 129 -1.54 -0.60 9.61
C PRO A 129 -0.56 0.20 10.49
N GLY A 130 0.51 0.68 9.88
CA GLY A 130 1.32 1.71 10.50
C GLY A 130 0.53 3.00 10.62
N ARG A 131 0.38 3.52 11.84
CA ARG A 131 -0.37 4.75 12.12
C ARG A 131 0.55 5.94 12.28
N GLY A 132 0.04 7.14 12.06
CA GLY A 132 0.87 8.35 12.03
C GLY A 132 0.08 9.64 11.90
N TRP A 133 0.72 10.63 11.27
CA TRP A 133 0.01 11.78 10.72
C TRP A 133 -1.03 11.35 9.69
N ALA A 134 -0.63 10.39 8.85
CA ALA A 134 -1.46 9.63 7.94
C ALA A 134 -1.22 8.14 8.18
N ASP A 135 -2.27 7.33 8.09
CA ASP A 135 -2.18 5.90 8.33
C ASP A 135 -1.88 5.14 7.02
N GLY A 136 -1.17 4.02 7.13
CA GLY A 136 -1.09 3.05 6.04
C GLY A 136 -2.44 2.39 5.77
N GLY A 137 -2.57 1.71 4.63
CA GLY A 137 -3.82 1.05 4.25
C GLY A 137 -4.11 -0.17 5.13
N SER A 138 -5.40 -0.42 5.37
CA SER A 138 -5.88 -1.55 6.17
C SER A 138 -6.40 -2.70 5.30
N HIS A 139 -6.60 -3.86 5.89
CA HIS A 139 -7.39 -4.93 5.27
C HIS A 139 -8.87 -4.78 5.61
N VAL A 140 -9.71 -5.44 4.83
CA VAL A 140 -11.10 -5.66 5.21
C VAL A 140 -11.21 -6.85 6.17
N GLY A 141 -12.40 -7.08 6.73
CA GLY A 141 -12.64 -8.19 7.66
C GLY A 141 -12.54 -9.57 7.00
N ALA A 142 -12.32 -10.60 7.82
CA ALA A 142 -12.19 -11.99 7.40
C ALA A 142 -13.37 -12.46 6.54
N TYR A 143 -13.09 -13.32 5.56
CA TYR A 143 -14.05 -13.97 4.68
C TYR A 143 -14.47 -15.34 5.21
N ILE A 144 -13.62 -16.04 5.95
CA ILE A 144 -14.02 -17.26 6.66
C ILE A 144 -15.14 -16.91 7.65
N GLY A 145 -16.28 -17.61 7.54
CA GLY A 145 -17.45 -17.39 8.38
C GLY A 145 -18.32 -16.19 8.00
N THR A 146 -17.93 -15.34 7.05
CA THR A 146 -18.71 -14.14 6.64
C THR A 146 -19.08 -14.14 5.15
N ASN A 147 -18.24 -14.72 4.28
CA ASN A 147 -18.45 -14.76 2.85
C ASN A 147 -19.26 -16.00 2.45
N SER A 148 -20.35 -15.82 1.71
CA SER A 148 -21.27 -16.90 1.35
C SER A 148 -20.64 -17.97 0.45
N GLN A 149 -19.70 -17.62 -0.43
CA GLN A 149 -19.00 -18.60 -1.27
C GLN A 149 -18.06 -19.47 -0.45
N VAL A 150 -17.37 -18.85 0.52
CA VAL A 150 -16.47 -19.55 1.44
C VAL A 150 -17.25 -20.47 2.37
N GLN A 151 -18.38 -20.01 2.91
CA GLN A 151 -19.28 -20.83 3.72
C GLN A 151 -19.78 -22.07 2.95
N ARG A 152 -20.16 -21.91 1.67
CA ARG A 152 -20.55 -23.03 0.81
C ARG A 152 -19.42 -24.02 0.55
N PHE A 153 -18.18 -23.54 0.43
CA PHE A 153 -17.02 -24.42 0.30
C PHE A 153 -16.84 -25.29 1.56
N GLN A 154 -17.03 -24.70 2.73
CA GLN A 154 -16.90 -25.40 4.02
C GLN A 154 -17.94 -26.50 4.25
N GLU A 155 -18.98 -26.59 3.40
CA GLU A 155 -19.93 -27.72 3.40
C GLU A 155 -19.28 -29.03 2.90
N HIS A 156 -18.10 -28.96 2.27
CA HIS A 156 -17.37 -30.09 1.71
C HIS A 156 -15.98 -30.22 2.38
N PRO A 157 -15.42 -31.44 2.51
CA PRO A 157 -14.06 -31.62 2.99
C PRO A 157 -13.07 -31.01 1.99
N GLY A 158 -12.07 -30.26 2.45
CA GLY A 158 -11.15 -29.57 1.57
C GLY A 158 -10.12 -28.72 2.29
N GLY A 159 -9.02 -28.43 1.59
CA GLY A 159 -8.04 -27.44 2.02
C GLY A 159 -8.61 -26.02 1.91
N LEU A 160 -8.54 -25.27 3.00
CA LEU A 160 -8.98 -23.88 3.05
C LEU A 160 -8.02 -23.04 3.88
N MET A 161 -7.51 -21.96 3.29
CA MET A 161 -6.63 -21.02 3.96
C MET A 161 -7.02 -19.58 3.64
N GLU A 162 -7.00 -18.75 4.68
CA GLU A 162 -7.14 -17.31 4.58
C GLU A 162 -5.94 -16.61 5.22
N PHE A 163 -5.36 -15.67 4.48
CA PHE A 163 -4.21 -14.92 4.93
C PHE A 163 -4.29 -13.45 4.53
N TYR A 164 -3.47 -12.68 5.22
CA TYR A 164 -3.33 -11.26 5.06
C TYR A 164 -1.90 -10.97 4.62
N ALA A 165 -1.77 -10.36 3.45
CA ALA A 165 -0.52 -9.74 3.04
C ALA A 165 -0.12 -8.65 4.04
N PRO A 166 1.13 -8.16 4.02
CA PRO A 166 1.53 -7.10 4.92
C PRO A 166 0.77 -5.78 4.71
N THR A 167 0.79 -4.91 5.72
CA THR A 167 0.20 -3.55 5.63
C THR A 167 1.26 -2.46 5.45
N GLY A 168 0.87 -1.31 4.90
CA GLY A 168 1.72 -0.14 4.70
C GLY A 168 2.08 0.57 6.00
N GLY A 169 3.18 1.32 5.96
CA GLY A 169 3.65 2.15 7.05
C GLY A 169 2.91 3.48 7.15
N GLY A 170 2.93 4.08 8.34
CA GLY A 170 2.35 5.41 8.57
C GLY A 170 3.31 6.55 8.20
N ALA A 171 2.77 7.75 8.06
CA ALA A 171 3.54 8.96 7.81
C ALA A 171 3.94 9.66 9.12
N SER A 172 5.19 10.08 9.21
CA SER A 172 5.66 10.95 10.30
C SER A 172 5.49 12.42 9.90
N ALA A 173 5.34 13.32 10.88
CA ALA A 173 5.20 14.75 10.62
C ALA A 173 5.88 15.63 11.66
N VAL A 174 6.27 16.83 11.24
CA VAL A 174 6.66 17.94 12.11
C VAL A 174 5.66 19.07 11.96
N LEU A 175 5.18 19.57 13.09
CA LEU A 175 4.29 20.73 13.16
C LEU A 175 4.95 21.84 13.96
N LEU A 176 4.78 23.08 13.49
CA LEU A 176 5.10 24.31 14.21
C LEU A 176 3.80 25.01 14.58
N ASN A 177 3.55 25.19 15.88
CA ASN A 177 2.33 25.80 16.42
C ASN A 177 1.05 25.15 15.86
N GLY A 178 1.05 23.84 15.69
CA GLY A 178 -0.06 23.08 15.12
C GLY A 178 -0.18 23.12 13.59
N THR A 179 0.69 23.85 12.89
CA THR A 179 0.76 23.88 11.43
C THR A 179 1.82 22.91 10.93
N VAL A 180 1.47 22.04 9.98
CA VAL A 180 2.43 21.09 9.39
C VAL A 180 3.48 21.81 8.57
N ILE A 181 4.75 21.51 8.84
CA ILE A 181 5.90 22.03 8.08
C ILE A 181 6.67 20.93 7.35
N ALA A 182 6.50 19.66 7.74
CA ALA A 182 7.11 18.52 7.05
C ALA A 182 6.31 17.23 7.27
N ILE A 183 6.28 16.37 6.24
CA ILE A 183 5.68 15.03 6.26
C ILE A 183 6.67 14.07 5.59
N ALA A 184 7.06 13.02 6.30
CA ALA A 184 7.78 11.88 5.75
C ALA A 184 6.80 10.73 5.48
N GLY A 185 6.56 10.45 4.19
CA GLY A 185 5.64 9.40 3.76
C GLY A 185 6.06 8.00 4.22
N GLY A 186 5.07 7.16 4.54
CA GLY A 186 5.28 5.77 4.90
C GLY A 186 5.58 4.88 3.68
N GLY A 187 6.32 3.80 3.91
CA GLY A 187 6.61 2.80 2.87
C GLY A 187 5.39 1.93 2.56
N GLY A 188 5.28 1.47 1.31
CA GLY A 188 4.26 0.50 0.89
C GLY A 188 4.56 -0.91 1.39
N ALA A 189 3.52 -1.73 1.56
CA ALA A 189 3.67 -3.12 1.97
C ALA A 189 4.34 -3.98 0.88
N GLY A 190 5.08 -5.02 1.30
CA GLY A 190 5.47 -6.10 0.39
C GLY A 190 4.25 -6.91 -0.08
N GLY A 191 4.39 -7.61 -1.20
CA GLY A 191 3.36 -8.49 -1.74
C GLY A 191 3.02 -9.67 -0.83
N GLY A 192 2.03 -10.46 -1.24
CA GLY A 192 1.56 -11.62 -0.48
C GLY A 192 1.34 -12.83 -1.38
N ARG A 193 1.45 -14.03 -0.80
CA ARG A 193 1.33 -15.29 -1.52
C ARG A 193 0.63 -16.37 -0.71
N GLN A 194 -0.41 -16.98 -1.27
CA GLN A 194 -1.02 -18.24 -0.83
C GLN A 194 -1.14 -19.26 -1.95
N THR A 195 -0.88 -20.52 -1.63
CA THR A 195 -1.12 -21.65 -2.52
C THR A 195 -1.58 -22.86 -1.74
N LEU A 196 -2.58 -23.54 -2.26
CA LEU A 196 -3.03 -24.85 -1.88
C LEU A 196 -3.10 -25.72 -3.13
N TYR A 197 -2.71 -26.98 -3.03
CA TYR A 197 -2.73 -27.91 -4.15
C TYR A 197 -2.82 -29.33 -3.61
N THR A 198 -3.29 -30.24 -4.46
CA THR A 198 -3.26 -31.67 -4.15
C THR A 198 -1.82 -32.14 -4.02
N ASP A 199 -1.46 -32.66 -2.85
CA ASP A 199 -0.19 -33.34 -2.63
C ASP A 199 -0.40 -34.86 -2.67
N TRP A 200 0.60 -35.61 -3.14
CA TRP A 200 0.47 -37.07 -3.19
C TRP A 200 0.81 -37.67 -1.83
N ARG A 201 -0.20 -38.21 -1.14
CA ARG A 201 -0.02 -38.87 0.16
C ARG A 201 0.42 -40.32 0.02
N GLU A 202 1.73 -40.56 0.13
CA GLU A 202 2.27 -41.93 0.00
C GLU A 202 1.80 -42.90 1.09
N ASP A 203 1.45 -42.39 2.27
CA ASP A 203 0.96 -43.15 3.41
C ASP A 203 -0.43 -43.77 3.19
N SER A 204 -1.22 -43.19 2.29
CA SER A 204 -2.63 -43.56 2.05
C SER A 204 -2.92 -43.95 0.60
N LEU A 205 -2.12 -43.48 -0.35
CA LEU A 205 -2.27 -43.76 -1.79
C LEU A 205 -1.16 -44.68 -2.34
N GLY A 206 -0.20 -45.06 -1.49
CA GLY A 206 0.98 -45.83 -1.91
C GLY A 206 2.02 -44.98 -2.64
N PRO A 207 3.08 -45.61 -3.19
CA PRO A 207 4.20 -44.89 -3.80
C PRO A 207 3.75 -43.90 -4.87
N ARG A 208 4.32 -42.68 -4.84
CA ARG A 208 3.96 -41.64 -5.81
C ARG A 208 4.28 -42.07 -7.25
N PRO A 209 3.30 -42.04 -8.17
CA PRO A 209 3.53 -42.27 -9.59
C PRO A 209 4.50 -41.24 -10.19
N ALA A 210 5.38 -41.70 -11.07
CA ALA A 210 6.44 -40.86 -11.65
C ALA A 210 5.88 -39.73 -12.55
N ASP A 211 4.68 -39.92 -13.10
CA ASP A 211 3.96 -39.01 -13.98
C ASP A 211 2.93 -38.12 -13.26
N PHE A 212 2.77 -38.26 -11.93
CA PHE A 212 1.93 -37.35 -11.14
C PHE A 212 2.50 -35.93 -11.14
N LYS A 213 1.71 -34.97 -11.62
CA LYS A 213 2.00 -33.54 -11.56
C LYS A 213 0.93 -32.85 -10.72
N SER A 214 1.34 -32.01 -9.78
CA SER A 214 0.42 -31.15 -9.04
C SER A 214 0.38 -29.73 -9.64
N LEU A 215 -0.64 -28.96 -9.27
CA LEU A 215 -0.71 -27.52 -9.57
C LEU A 215 0.14 -26.70 -8.60
N TYR A 216 1.43 -27.04 -8.56
CA TYR A 216 2.44 -26.41 -7.71
C TYR A 216 3.12 -25.24 -8.43
N PHE A 217 3.22 -24.09 -7.77
CA PHE A 217 4.01 -22.94 -8.24
C PHE A 217 5.45 -23.04 -7.76
N THR A 218 6.40 -22.82 -8.67
CA THR A 218 7.82 -22.69 -8.29
C THR A 218 7.99 -21.37 -7.56
N PRO A 219 8.40 -21.34 -6.27
CA PRO A 219 8.52 -20.10 -5.52
C PRO A 219 9.44 -19.07 -6.20
N GLY A 220 8.84 -18.00 -6.70
CA GLY A 220 9.56 -16.84 -7.22
C GLY A 220 9.95 -15.82 -6.13
N THR A 221 10.44 -14.66 -6.57
CA THR A 221 10.61 -13.49 -5.71
C THR A 221 9.30 -12.72 -5.60
N VAL A 222 8.79 -12.54 -4.39
CA VAL A 222 7.58 -11.75 -4.13
C VAL A 222 7.88 -10.26 -4.29
N ALA A 223 6.93 -9.50 -4.82
CA ALA A 223 7.06 -8.06 -5.02
C ALA A 223 7.38 -7.28 -3.74
N ASN A 224 8.33 -6.36 -3.81
CA ASN A 224 8.62 -5.42 -2.73
C ASN A 224 7.61 -4.25 -2.72
N GLY A 225 7.47 -3.59 -1.57
CA GLY A 225 6.71 -2.34 -1.47
C GLY A 225 7.50 -1.12 -1.95
N GLY A 226 6.79 -0.05 -2.29
CA GLY A 226 7.38 1.23 -2.66
C GLY A 226 8.10 1.89 -1.49
N THR A 227 9.30 2.44 -1.74
CA THR A 227 10.10 3.17 -0.74
C THR A 227 9.87 4.68 -0.81
N GLY A 228 9.30 5.27 0.24
CA GLY A 228 9.03 6.70 0.29
C GLY A 228 10.27 7.56 0.04
N GLY A 229 10.09 8.74 -0.55
CA GLY A 229 11.15 9.68 -0.87
C GLY A 229 10.64 10.93 -1.59
N SER A 230 11.51 11.56 -2.39
CA SER A 230 11.18 12.78 -3.17
C SER A 230 10.30 12.52 -4.39
N GLY A 231 10.06 11.27 -4.76
CA GLY A 231 9.24 10.88 -5.89
C GLY A 231 8.40 9.64 -5.60
N ASP A 232 7.52 9.35 -6.55
CA ASP A 232 6.48 8.31 -6.43
C ASP A 232 7.12 6.96 -6.66
N THR A 233 7.33 6.20 -5.59
CA THR A 233 7.79 4.82 -5.72
C THR A 233 6.61 3.88 -5.67
N ASN A 234 6.42 3.17 -6.77
CA ASN A 234 5.41 2.14 -6.91
C ASN A 234 5.82 0.88 -6.15
N GLY A 235 4.83 0.08 -5.77
CA GLY A 235 5.04 -1.30 -5.39
C GLY A 235 5.49 -2.14 -6.59
N GLY A 236 6.22 -3.21 -6.30
CA GLY A 236 6.66 -4.17 -7.30
C GLY A 236 5.49 -4.96 -7.89
N SER A 237 5.68 -5.40 -9.13
CA SER A 237 4.86 -6.40 -9.81
C SER A 237 5.68 -7.67 -9.96
N TYR A 238 5.04 -8.83 -9.99
CA TYR A 238 5.73 -10.10 -10.20
C TYR A 238 4.79 -11.13 -10.81
N GLU A 239 5.38 -12.24 -11.24
CA GLU A 239 4.71 -13.37 -11.86
C GLU A 239 5.12 -14.66 -11.15
N GLU A 240 4.19 -15.58 -10.97
CA GLU A 240 4.42 -16.90 -10.41
C GLU A 240 4.06 -17.94 -11.48
N ILE A 241 4.99 -18.84 -11.80
CA ILE A 241 4.87 -19.84 -12.87
C ILE A 241 4.73 -21.23 -12.27
N TYR A 242 3.84 -22.04 -12.83
CA TYR A 242 3.67 -23.44 -12.43
C TYR A 242 4.93 -24.25 -12.72
N HIS A 243 5.32 -25.10 -11.77
CA HIS A 243 6.52 -25.90 -11.84
C HIS A 243 6.48 -26.94 -12.97
N TYR A 244 5.39 -27.70 -13.06
CA TYR A 244 5.23 -28.75 -14.06
C TYR A 244 4.62 -28.26 -15.38
N PHE A 245 4.17 -27.01 -15.42
CA PHE A 245 3.52 -26.37 -16.57
C PHE A 245 4.20 -25.05 -16.89
N PRO A 246 5.50 -25.08 -17.27
CA PRO A 246 6.27 -23.87 -17.50
C PRO A 246 5.61 -23.01 -18.60
N GLY A 247 5.54 -21.72 -18.33
CA GLY A 247 4.82 -20.76 -19.18
C GLY A 247 3.45 -20.38 -18.63
N LEU A 248 2.71 -21.31 -18.02
CA LEU A 248 1.45 -20.97 -17.36
C LEU A 248 1.71 -20.36 -15.98
N GLY A 249 1.02 -19.27 -15.65
CA GLY A 249 1.18 -18.64 -14.35
C GLY A 249 0.18 -17.53 -14.06
N LEU A 250 0.46 -16.79 -13.00
CA LEU A 250 -0.31 -15.63 -12.57
C LEU A 250 0.57 -14.39 -12.50
N LYS A 251 0.04 -13.25 -12.94
CA LYS A 251 0.65 -11.93 -12.86
C LYS A 251 -0.16 -11.04 -11.94
N MET A 252 0.54 -10.27 -11.12
CA MET A 252 -0.02 -9.30 -10.19
C MET A 252 0.81 -8.03 -10.25
N ASN A 253 0.13 -6.89 -10.23
CA ASN A 253 0.74 -5.58 -10.35
C ASN A 253 0.75 -4.84 -9.01
N GLY A 254 1.81 -4.06 -8.80
CA GLY A 254 1.95 -3.21 -7.62
C GLY A 254 1.16 -1.89 -7.73
N GLY A 255 0.80 -1.32 -6.58
CA GLY A 255 0.15 -0.02 -6.49
C GLY A 255 1.11 1.15 -6.75
N LEU A 256 0.57 2.29 -7.17
CA LEU A 256 1.36 3.49 -7.43
C LEU A 256 1.63 4.29 -6.15
N GLY A 257 2.76 5.00 -6.11
CA GLY A 257 3.04 5.95 -5.03
C GLY A 257 2.10 7.17 -5.07
N GLY A 258 1.82 7.77 -3.91
CA GLY A 258 1.12 9.06 -3.81
C GLY A 258 2.08 10.24 -4.00
N ARG A 259 1.59 11.36 -4.57
CA ARG A 259 2.39 12.59 -4.80
C ARG A 259 1.59 13.86 -4.65
N ASP A 260 2.24 14.92 -4.17
CA ASP A 260 1.73 16.29 -4.27
C ASP A 260 0.31 16.43 -3.72
N GLY A 261 -0.01 15.68 -2.66
CA GLY A 261 -1.34 15.63 -2.06
C GLY A 261 -2.35 14.77 -2.81
N ARG A 262 -1.95 14.09 -3.88
CA ARG A 262 -2.79 13.14 -4.62
C ARG A 262 -2.48 11.70 -4.21
N GLY A 263 -3.53 10.92 -3.99
CA GLY A 263 -3.46 9.49 -3.78
C GLY A 263 -2.95 8.72 -4.99
N GLY A 264 -2.09 7.74 -4.75
CA GLY A 264 -1.61 6.80 -5.74
C GLY A 264 -2.71 5.83 -6.16
N ALA A 265 -2.79 5.53 -7.45
CA ALA A 265 -3.73 4.54 -7.95
C ALA A 265 -3.36 3.14 -7.44
N GLY A 266 -4.37 2.29 -7.22
CA GLY A 266 -4.11 0.88 -6.93
C GLY A 266 -3.49 0.14 -8.12
N GLY A 267 -2.90 -1.02 -7.84
CA GLY A 267 -2.27 -1.83 -8.88
C GLY A 267 -3.30 -2.24 -9.93
N ALA A 268 -2.93 -2.09 -11.21
CA ALA A 268 -3.77 -2.50 -12.31
C ALA A 268 -4.13 -3.99 -12.21
N VAL A 269 -5.29 -4.37 -12.74
CA VAL A 269 -5.73 -5.78 -12.72
C VAL A 269 -4.63 -6.69 -13.27
N GLY A 270 -4.36 -7.78 -12.54
CA GLY A 270 -3.47 -8.83 -12.98
C GLY A 270 -4.17 -9.83 -13.91
N GLY A 271 -3.69 -11.06 -13.94
CA GLY A 271 -4.32 -12.12 -14.73
C GLY A 271 -3.43 -13.32 -14.96
N THR A 272 -3.88 -14.23 -15.80
CA THR A 272 -3.09 -15.41 -16.19
C THR A 272 -1.99 -15.05 -17.17
N VAL A 273 -0.85 -15.72 -17.03
CA VAL A 273 0.30 -15.63 -17.93
C VAL A 273 0.31 -16.86 -18.83
N ASN A 274 0.41 -16.61 -20.13
CA ASN A 274 0.57 -17.59 -21.22
C ASN A 274 -0.26 -18.88 -21.05
N THR A 275 -1.52 -18.79 -21.47
CA THR A 275 -2.46 -19.91 -21.64
C THR A 275 -2.41 -20.55 -23.03
N ARG A 276 -1.50 -20.11 -23.91
CA ARG A 276 -1.47 -20.61 -25.29
C ARG A 276 -0.76 -21.97 -25.32
N ASN A 277 -1.50 -22.99 -25.73
CA ASN A 277 -1.04 -24.36 -26.02
C ASN A 277 -0.78 -25.29 -24.82
N ILE A 278 -1.28 -24.99 -23.62
CA ILE A 278 -1.30 -25.95 -22.50
C ILE A 278 -2.71 -26.52 -22.38
N THR A 279 -2.91 -27.76 -22.84
CA THR A 279 -4.21 -28.46 -22.83
C THR A 279 -4.49 -29.21 -21.53
N SER A 280 -3.53 -29.23 -20.61
CA SER A 280 -3.51 -30.09 -19.42
C SER A 280 -4.01 -29.41 -18.14
N VAL A 281 -4.28 -28.10 -18.15
CA VAL A 281 -4.78 -27.35 -16.99
C VAL A 281 -6.01 -26.56 -17.39
N SER A 282 -7.07 -26.67 -16.60
CA SER A 282 -8.32 -25.93 -16.80
C SER A 282 -8.65 -25.06 -15.59
N TYR A 283 -9.21 -23.89 -15.89
CA TYR A 283 -9.79 -22.95 -14.93
C TYR A 283 -11.30 -22.77 -15.18
N GLU A 284 -11.89 -23.66 -15.99
CA GLU A 284 -13.28 -23.59 -16.41
C GLU A 284 -14.14 -24.56 -15.63
N ASN A 285 -15.40 -24.17 -15.40
CA ASN A 285 -16.38 -25.05 -14.80
C ASN A 285 -16.80 -26.15 -15.77
N ASP A 286 -16.97 -27.36 -15.25
CA ASP A 286 -17.58 -28.47 -15.96
C ASP A 286 -18.55 -29.24 -15.06
N ALA A 287 -18.93 -30.45 -15.46
CA ALA A 287 -19.85 -31.29 -14.69
C ALA A 287 -19.23 -31.84 -13.39
N GLU A 288 -17.91 -31.90 -13.30
CA GLU A 288 -17.16 -32.45 -12.17
C GLU A 288 -16.54 -31.35 -11.30
N HIS A 289 -16.12 -30.22 -11.88
CA HIS A 289 -15.37 -29.16 -11.23
C HIS A 289 -16.10 -27.82 -11.27
N SER A 290 -16.20 -27.18 -10.11
CA SER A 290 -16.59 -25.78 -9.96
C SER A 290 -15.38 -24.98 -9.50
N THR A 291 -14.98 -24.02 -10.32
CA THR A 291 -13.82 -23.14 -10.13
C THR A 291 -14.24 -21.69 -9.89
N ILE A 292 -13.45 -20.96 -9.10
CA ILE A 292 -13.57 -19.52 -8.90
C ILE A 292 -12.17 -18.90 -9.06
N ASN A 293 -12.11 -17.90 -9.93
CA ASN A 293 -10.91 -17.12 -10.24
C ASN A 293 -11.28 -15.63 -10.15
N GLN A 294 -10.44 -14.82 -9.52
CA GLN A 294 -10.68 -13.40 -9.31
C GLN A 294 -9.42 -12.60 -9.64
N TYR A 295 -9.58 -11.60 -10.51
CA TYR A 295 -8.54 -10.64 -10.87
C TYR A 295 -9.02 -9.25 -10.47
N LEU A 296 -8.42 -8.70 -9.43
CA LEU A 296 -8.90 -7.50 -8.75
C LEU A 296 -7.87 -6.39 -8.86
N VAL A 297 -8.33 -5.21 -9.28
CA VAL A 297 -7.56 -3.97 -9.22
C VAL A 297 -7.33 -3.61 -7.74
N GLY A 298 -6.16 -3.08 -7.41
CA GLY A 298 -5.90 -2.52 -6.09
C GLY A 298 -6.75 -1.26 -5.81
N ASN A 299 -6.86 -0.88 -4.54
CA ASN A 299 -7.52 0.37 -4.18
C ASN A 299 -6.55 1.55 -4.26
N MET A 300 -7.09 2.70 -4.66
CA MET A 300 -6.41 3.99 -4.59
C MET A 300 -6.18 4.41 -3.13
N GLY A 301 -5.05 5.07 -2.86
CA GLY A 301 -4.84 5.78 -1.59
C GLY A 301 -5.57 7.12 -1.56
N ASP A 302 -5.81 7.68 -0.39
CA ASP A 302 -6.55 8.94 -0.28
C ASP A 302 -5.71 10.15 -0.69
N ASP A 303 -6.38 11.18 -1.21
CA ASP A 303 -5.80 12.51 -1.37
C ASP A 303 -5.56 13.16 0.00
N ALA A 304 -4.54 14.02 0.07
CA ALA A 304 -4.21 14.83 1.24
C ALA A 304 -4.38 16.32 0.93
N ARG A 305 -4.74 17.10 1.95
CA ARG A 305 -4.78 18.57 1.87
C ARG A 305 -4.03 19.15 3.05
N LEU A 306 -3.44 20.33 2.89
CA LEU A 306 -2.72 21.00 3.99
C LEU A 306 -3.63 21.99 4.74
N THR A 307 -4.90 22.11 4.35
CA THR A 307 -5.84 23.10 4.88
C THR A 307 -6.88 22.46 5.81
N GLY A 308 -7.00 22.94 7.06
CA GLY A 308 -8.02 22.53 8.04
C GLY A 308 -7.43 21.96 9.34
N ASN A 309 -8.15 22.05 10.47
CA ASN A 309 -7.75 21.42 11.74
C ASN A 309 -8.05 19.90 11.71
N GLY A 310 -7.01 19.06 11.76
CA GLY A 310 -7.11 17.58 11.79
C GLY A 310 -5.99 16.87 11.01
N SER A 311 -5.89 15.54 11.14
CA SER A 311 -5.04 14.69 10.27
C SER A 311 -5.59 14.75 8.84
N ASN A 312 -5.04 15.65 8.03
CA ASN A 312 -5.43 15.81 6.62
C ASN A 312 -4.48 15.06 5.66
N GLY A 313 -3.76 14.07 6.19
CA GLY A 313 -2.92 13.18 5.39
C GLY A 313 -3.75 12.15 4.62
N GLY A 314 -3.19 11.66 3.52
CA GLY A 314 -3.81 10.65 2.68
C GLY A 314 -3.51 9.26 3.22
N THR A 315 -4.55 8.52 3.59
CA THR A 315 -4.45 7.11 4.00
C THR A 315 -3.96 6.26 2.85
N GLY A 316 -3.11 5.27 3.12
CA GLY A 316 -2.75 4.27 2.13
C GLY A 316 -3.97 3.47 1.65
N GLY A 317 -3.95 3.04 0.39
CA GLY A 317 -5.03 2.25 -0.20
C GLY A 317 -5.18 0.90 0.50
N SER A 318 -6.42 0.56 0.87
CA SER A 318 -6.76 -0.69 1.53
C SER A 318 -6.51 -1.91 0.64
N GLY A 319 -6.16 -3.04 1.23
CA GLY A 319 -5.99 -4.30 0.50
C GLY A 319 -7.32 -4.77 -0.10
N VAL A 320 -7.28 -5.34 -1.31
CA VAL A 320 -8.42 -6.06 -1.91
C VAL A 320 -8.35 -7.54 -1.58
N VAL A 321 -9.48 -8.24 -1.53
CA VAL A 321 -9.52 -9.66 -1.15
C VAL A 321 -9.88 -10.51 -2.34
N GLY A 322 -8.97 -11.42 -2.71
CA GLY A 322 -9.20 -12.39 -3.77
C GLY A 322 -9.47 -13.79 -3.23
N ILE A 323 -10.34 -14.51 -3.92
CA ILE A 323 -10.70 -15.91 -3.68
C ILE A 323 -10.31 -16.73 -4.91
N GLY A 324 -9.46 -17.75 -4.72
CA GLY A 324 -9.18 -18.80 -5.70
C GLY A 324 -9.72 -20.12 -5.18
N MET A 325 -10.61 -20.78 -5.91
CA MET A 325 -11.26 -22.01 -5.43
C MET A 325 -11.48 -23.04 -6.52
N VAL A 326 -11.42 -24.30 -6.13
CA VAL A 326 -11.83 -25.45 -6.95
C VAL A 326 -12.53 -26.45 -6.05
N ASN A 327 -13.74 -26.85 -6.44
CA ASN A 327 -14.54 -27.87 -5.78
C ASN A 327 -14.86 -28.97 -6.79
N THR A 328 -14.60 -30.21 -6.41
CA THR A 328 -14.93 -31.41 -7.16
C THR A 328 -16.25 -31.98 -6.66
N THR A 329 -17.28 -31.86 -7.48
CA THR A 329 -18.65 -32.32 -7.24
C THR A 329 -18.67 -33.75 -6.73
N ASN A 330 -19.50 -34.07 -5.73
CA ASN A 330 -19.65 -35.40 -5.14
C ASN A 330 -18.35 -36.01 -4.58
N SER A 331 -17.34 -35.20 -4.25
CA SER A 331 -16.14 -35.67 -3.55
C SER A 331 -16.27 -35.54 -2.04
N SER A 332 -15.90 -36.61 -1.34
CA SER A 332 -15.61 -36.58 0.09
C SER A 332 -14.11 -36.54 0.39
N ASP A 333 -13.28 -36.34 -0.65
CA ASP A 333 -11.84 -36.30 -0.50
C ASP A 333 -11.36 -34.85 -0.29
N GLU A 334 -10.60 -34.62 0.78
CA GLU A 334 -10.11 -33.28 1.15
C GLU A 334 -9.03 -32.76 0.19
N GLU A 335 -8.41 -33.64 -0.60
CA GLU A 335 -7.31 -33.25 -1.48
C GLU A 335 -7.76 -32.64 -2.80
N VAL A 336 -9.02 -32.86 -3.18
CA VAL A 336 -9.60 -32.46 -4.47
C VAL A 336 -10.50 -31.23 -4.38
N ASN A 337 -10.51 -30.59 -3.21
CA ASN A 337 -11.19 -29.33 -2.94
C ASN A 337 -10.18 -28.38 -2.32
N GLN A 338 -9.91 -27.25 -2.98
CA GLN A 338 -8.90 -26.29 -2.51
C GLN A 338 -9.46 -24.86 -2.57
N CYS A 339 -9.20 -24.07 -1.53
CA CYS A 339 -9.66 -22.69 -1.40
C CYS A 339 -8.56 -21.81 -0.79
N SER A 340 -8.03 -20.87 -1.58
CA SER A 340 -7.06 -19.88 -1.13
C SER A 340 -7.67 -18.49 -1.14
N ILE A 341 -7.58 -17.81 0.01
CA ILE A 341 -8.06 -16.44 0.20
C ILE A 341 -6.86 -15.58 0.61
N LEU A 342 -6.66 -14.46 -0.09
CA LEU A 342 -5.62 -13.49 0.26
C LEU A 342 -6.21 -12.08 0.32
N HIS A 343 -5.99 -11.42 1.46
CA HIS A 343 -6.13 -9.98 1.57
C HIS A 343 -4.84 -9.33 1.08
N GLY A 344 -4.94 -8.54 0.02
CA GLY A 344 -3.81 -7.95 -0.69
C GLY A 344 -3.02 -6.94 0.13
N ALA A 345 -1.80 -6.69 -0.33
CA ALA A 345 -0.86 -5.76 0.28
C ALA A 345 -1.36 -4.32 0.15
N THR A 346 -1.12 -3.51 1.18
CA THR A 346 -1.71 -2.17 1.28
C THR A 346 -0.69 -1.05 1.03
N GLY A 347 -1.18 0.15 0.70
CA GLY A 347 -0.33 1.31 0.45
C GLY A 347 0.17 2.00 1.72
N GLY A 348 1.24 2.80 1.61
CA GLY A 348 1.74 3.64 2.70
C GLY A 348 0.95 4.95 2.86
N GLY A 349 0.86 5.49 4.08
CA GLY A 349 0.23 6.79 4.34
C GLY A 349 1.16 7.98 4.02
N GLY A 350 0.64 9.15 3.68
CA GLY A 350 1.48 10.32 3.38
C GLY A 350 0.76 11.59 2.98
N TYR A 351 1.48 12.53 2.35
CA TYR A 351 0.92 13.66 1.62
C TYR A 351 0.40 13.20 0.25
N GLY A 352 -0.68 12.44 0.30
CA GLY A 352 -1.16 11.54 -0.75
C GLY A 352 -0.79 10.11 -0.36
N GLY A 353 -1.79 9.26 -0.11
CA GLY A 353 -1.56 7.86 0.24
C GLY A 353 -1.14 7.04 -0.96
N GLY A 354 -0.27 6.03 -0.79
CA GLY A 354 0.07 5.08 -1.85
C GLY A 354 -1.09 4.13 -2.14
N GLY A 355 -1.20 3.63 -3.37
CA GLY A 355 -2.20 2.61 -3.74
C GLY A 355 -1.83 1.20 -3.27
N SER A 356 -2.83 0.35 -3.12
CA SER A 356 -2.64 -1.07 -2.76
C SER A 356 -2.18 -1.90 -3.97
N GLY A 357 -1.61 -3.08 -3.73
CA GLY A 357 -1.37 -4.06 -4.79
C GLY A 357 -2.66 -4.65 -5.35
N SER A 358 -2.63 -5.10 -6.61
CA SER A 358 -3.70 -5.93 -7.20
C SER A 358 -3.65 -7.34 -6.61
N VAL A 359 -4.78 -8.05 -6.61
CA VAL A 359 -4.84 -9.49 -6.26
C VAL A 359 -5.26 -10.31 -7.47
N THR A 360 -4.56 -11.42 -7.71
CA THR A 360 -4.85 -12.37 -8.78
C THR A 360 -4.91 -13.76 -8.17
N THR A 361 -6.00 -14.48 -8.42
CA THR A 361 -6.22 -15.83 -7.89
C THR A 361 -6.40 -16.86 -8.98
N SER A 362 -6.11 -18.12 -8.65
CA SER A 362 -6.47 -19.26 -9.48
C SER A 362 -7.21 -20.31 -8.67
N GLY A 363 -8.20 -20.95 -9.28
CA GLY A 363 -8.76 -22.23 -8.89
C GLY A 363 -8.84 -23.08 -10.15
N GLY A 364 -8.13 -24.21 -10.17
CA GLY A 364 -8.01 -25.01 -11.38
C GLY A 364 -7.71 -26.48 -11.08
N TYR A 365 -7.77 -27.28 -12.15
CA TYR A 365 -7.57 -28.72 -12.12
C TYR A 365 -6.83 -29.18 -13.37
N ILE A 366 -6.22 -30.36 -13.28
CA ILE A 366 -5.50 -30.97 -14.40
C ILE A 366 -6.45 -31.86 -15.20
N THR A 367 -6.52 -31.65 -16.51
CA THR A 367 -7.48 -32.31 -17.41
C THR A 367 -6.98 -33.61 -18.02
N ASP A 368 -5.66 -33.83 -18.02
CA ASP A 368 -5.02 -34.98 -18.67
C ASP A 368 -4.46 -36.02 -17.69
N GLN A 369 -4.75 -35.86 -16.40
CA GLN A 369 -4.42 -36.81 -15.35
C GLN A 369 -5.67 -37.24 -14.60
N SER A 370 -5.71 -38.52 -14.27
CA SER A 370 -6.80 -39.12 -13.49
C SER A 370 -6.21 -40.23 -12.62
N TRP A 371 -6.40 -40.11 -11.31
CA TRP A 371 -5.84 -41.00 -10.30
C TRP A 371 -6.97 -41.70 -9.54
N THR A 372 -6.83 -43.00 -9.33
CA THR A 372 -7.82 -43.79 -8.58
C THR A 372 -7.43 -43.87 -7.11
N ARG A 373 -8.37 -43.59 -6.21
CA ARG A 373 -8.23 -43.95 -4.79
C ARG A 373 -8.78 -45.35 -4.54
N GLU A 374 -8.09 -46.15 -3.72
CA GLU A 374 -8.67 -47.37 -3.15
C GLU A 374 -9.70 -47.01 -2.06
N THR A 375 -10.97 -47.09 -2.45
CA THR A 375 -12.19 -47.46 -1.71
C THR A 375 -12.36 -47.06 -0.23
N TYR A 376 -13.43 -46.31 0.08
CA TYR A 376 -14.05 -46.25 1.42
C TYR A 376 -15.28 -47.18 1.45
N GLY A 377 -15.10 -48.44 1.87
CA GLY A 377 -16.20 -49.42 1.92
C GLY A 377 -16.73 -49.88 0.54
N PRO A 378 -17.57 -50.93 0.48
CA PRO A 378 -17.41 -51.98 -0.52
C PRO A 378 -17.67 -51.66 -2.01
N TRP A 379 -18.07 -50.45 -2.46
CA TRP A 379 -18.50 -50.28 -3.87
C TRP A 379 -18.32 -48.92 -4.55
N THR A 380 -17.32 -48.08 -4.20
CA THR A 380 -17.00 -46.92 -5.07
C THR A 380 -15.50 -46.69 -5.22
N THR A 381 -14.96 -47.03 -6.40
CA THR A 381 -13.67 -46.54 -6.87
C THR A 381 -13.93 -45.17 -7.49
N ARG A 382 -13.28 -44.13 -6.97
CA ARG A 382 -13.43 -42.77 -7.49
C ARG A 382 -12.11 -42.31 -8.09
N THR A 383 -12.18 -41.90 -9.35
CA THR A 383 -11.08 -41.25 -10.03
C THR A 383 -11.12 -39.76 -9.74
N TRP A 384 -9.95 -39.15 -9.59
CA TRP A 384 -9.81 -37.73 -9.30
C TRP A 384 -8.65 -37.13 -10.08
N SER A 385 -8.73 -35.82 -10.33
CA SER A 385 -7.67 -35.05 -10.96
C SER A 385 -6.98 -34.16 -9.93
N PRO A 386 -5.65 -33.94 -10.01
CA PRO A 386 -4.99 -32.99 -9.12
C PRO A 386 -5.57 -31.59 -9.32
N VAL A 387 -5.85 -30.91 -8.22
CA VAL A 387 -6.42 -29.56 -8.22
C VAL A 387 -5.51 -28.58 -7.49
N GLY A 388 -5.76 -27.29 -7.65
CA GLY A 388 -5.03 -26.25 -6.97
C GLY A 388 -5.79 -24.94 -6.87
N ALA A 389 -5.57 -24.24 -5.75
CA ALA A 389 -6.02 -22.90 -5.49
C ALA A 389 -4.83 -22.00 -5.14
N SER A 390 -4.82 -20.77 -5.63
CA SER A 390 -3.78 -19.81 -5.28
C SER A 390 -4.33 -18.39 -5.25
N ALA A 391 -3.68 -17.54 -4.49
CA ALA A 391 -3.98 -16.12 -4.42
C ALA A 391 -2.70 -15.32 -4.17
N PHE A 392 -2.38 -14.37 -5.05
CA PHE A 392 -1.17 -13.57 -5.00
C PHE A 392 -1.47 -12.08 -5.06
N SER A 393 -0.66 -11.28 -4.38
CA SER A 393 -0.78 -9.82 -4.33
C SER A 393 0.52 -9.15 -4.74
N GLY A 394 0.44 -8.14 -5.60
CA GLY A 394 1.54 -7.19 -5.84
C GLY A 394 1.86 -6.35 -4.59
N GLY A 395 2.94 -5.57 -4.64
CA GLY A 395 3.33 -4.67 -3.54
C GLY A 395 2.48 -3.39 -3.49
N GLY A 396 2.40 -2.75 -2.32
CA GLY A 396 1.79 -1.43 -2.16
C GLY A 396 2.74 -0.29 -2.57
N GLY A 397 2.18 0.82 -3.05
CA GLY A 397 2.91 2.05 -3.30
C GLY A 397 3.24 2.82 -2.02
N ALA A 398 4.28 3.65 -2.07
CA ALA A 398 4.64 4.53 -0.94
C ALA A 398 3.69 5.72 -0.81
N GLY A 399 3.58 6.26 0.41
CA GLY A 399 2.94 7.55 0.63
C GLY A 399 3.83 8.72 0.22
N GLY A 400 3.19 9.81 -0.20
CA GLY A 400 3.86 11.05 -0.59
C GLY A 400 4.50 11.77 0.60
N SER A 401 5.51 12.58 0.32
CA SER A 401 6.21 13.42 1.31
C SER A 401 5.98 14.90 1.01
N TYR A 402 6.19 15.74 2.02
CA TYR A 402 6.00 17.19 1.93
C TYR A 402 6.99 17.94 2.80
N VAL A 403 7.38 19.14 2.36
CA VAL A 403 8.06 20.13 3.19
C VAL A 403 7.61 21.53 2.79
N ASP A 404 7.29 22.37 3.77
CA ASP A 404 6.97 23.78 3.53
C ASP A 404 8.26 24.57 3.33
N SER A 405 8.67 24.72 2.07
CA SER A 405 9.88 25.46 1.71
C SER A 405 9.81 26.97 1.97
N SER A 406 8.64 27.51 2.35
CA SER A 406 8.52 28.93 2.74
C SER A 406 8.97 29.18 4.18
N GLN A 407 8.92 28.15 5.03
CA GLN A 407 9.32 28.23 6.45
C GLN A 407 10.57 27.40 6.75
N VAL A 408 10.76 26.29 6.04
CA VAL A 408 11.85 25.35 6.24
C VAL A 408 12.97 25.60 5.24
N TYR A 409 14.13 26.01 5.72
CA TYR A 409 15.35 26.17 4.94
C TYR A 409 16.27 24.95 5.07
N ASN A 410 17.20 24.79 4.11
CA ASN A 410 18.06 23.60 3.99
C ASN A 410 17.27 22.29 4.02
N SER A 411 16.07 22.30 3.44
CA SER A 411 15.18 21.13 3.43
C SER A 411 15.64 20.07 2.44
N ASN A 412 15.39 18.81 2.78
CA ASN A 412 15.66 17.67 1.92
C ASN A 412 14.63 16.57 2.17
N ILE A 413 14.10 16.02 1.08
CA ILE A 413 13.33 14.77 1.06
C ILE A 413 14.20 13.73 0.34
N SER A 414 14.54 12.65 1.03
CA SER A 414 15.33 11.55 0.49
C SER A 414 14.64 10.21 0.67
N SER A 415 15.05 9.24 -0.14
CA SER A 415 14.56 7.87 -0.03
C SER A 415 14.88 7.26 1.33
N GLY A 416 13.94 6.49 1.87
CA GLY A 416 14.16 5.69 3.06
C GLY A 416 15.28 4.67 2.87
N THR A 417 16.06 4.43 3.94
CA THR A 417 17.18 3.47 3.92
C THR A 417 16.94 2.23 4.75
N THR A 418 15.88 2.22 5.56
CA THR A 418 15.57 1.10 6.47
C THR A 418 14.27 0.46 6.02
N PRO A 419 14.32 -0.60 5.18
CA PRO A 419 13.11 -1.25 4.70
C PRO A 419 12.43 -2.06 5.81
N GLY A 420 11.24 -2.57 5.51
CA GLY A 420 10.53 -3.51 6.36
C GLY A 420 11.33 -4.79 6.63
N SER A 421 10.94 -5.50 7.68
CA SER A 421 11.52 -6.80 8.03
C SER A 421 10.41 -7.84 8.20
N PRO A 422 10.61 -9.10 7.76
CA PRO A 422 9.67 -10.18 8.07
C PRO A 422 9.42 -10.30 9.58
N GLY A 423 8.16 -10.48 9.96
CA GLY A 423 7.74 -10.69 11.35
C GLY A 423 7.90 -9.49 12.30
N ARG A 424 8.44 -8.35 11.86
CA ARG A 424 8.71 -7.19 12.72
C ARG A 424 8.30 -5.87 12.06
N ARG A 425 7.78 -4.94 12.87
CA ARG A 425 7.56 -3.56 12.46
C ARG A 425 8.85 -2.75 12.48
N VAL A 426 9.06 -1.95 11.44
CA VAL A 426 10.12 -0.94 11.38
C VAL A 426 9.46 0.43 11.42
N ASN A 427 9.50 1.04 12.60
CA ASN A 427 8.82 2.30 12.89
C ASN A 427 9.64 3.51 12.41
N GLY A 428 8.98 4.66 12.33
CA GLY A 428 9.66 5.93 12.08
C GLY A 428 10.50 6.38 13.27
N THR A 429 11.33 7.37 13.00
CA THR A 429 12.20 8.06 13.96
C THR A 429 12.10 9.56 13.76
N ALA A 430 12.41 10.33 14.79
CA ALA A 430 12.62 11.76 14.69
C ALA A 430 13.85 12.16 15.49
N GLU A 431 14.67 13.04 14.95
CA GLU A 431 15.85 13.59 15.59
C GLU A 431 15.83 15.11 15.47
N SER A 432 16.34 15.78 16.50
CA SER A 432 16.43 17.23 16.48
C SER A 432 17.66 17.81 17.16
N SER A 433 18.04 19.01 16.71
CA SER A 433 19.08 19.86 17.30
C SER A 433 18.59 21.29 17.42
N LEU A 434 18.96 21.93 18.53
CA LEU A 434 18.59 23.30 18.86
C LEU A 434 19.75 24.24 18.57
N CYS A 435 19.50 25.32 17.85
CA CYS A 435 20.46 26.40 17.68
C CYS A 435 20.22 27.43 18.79
N LYS A 436 21.13 27.47 19.78
CA LYS A 436 21.02 28.36 20.94
C LYS A 436 21.97 29.54 20.82
N LEU A 437 21.55 30.71 21.30
CA LEU A 437 22.47 31.82 21.55
C LEU A 437 23.40 31.46 22.70
N SER A 438 24.70 31.71 22.51
CA SER A 438 25.76 31.58 23.53
C SER A 438 25.46 32.40 24.78
#